data_AF-A0A3B0V1C9-F1
#
_entry.id   AF-A0A3B0V1C9-F1
#
_cell.length_a   1.000
_cell.length_b   1.000
_cell.length_c   1.000
_cell.angle_alpha   90.00
_cell.angle_beta   90.00
_cell.angle_gamma   90.00
#
_symmetry.space_group_name_H-M   'P 1'
#
loop_
_entity.id
_entity.type
_entity.pdbx_description
1 polymer ?
#
loop_
_entity_poly.entity_id
_entity_poly.type
_entity_poly.pdbx_seq_one_letter_code
_entity_poly.pdbx_strand_id
1 'polypeptide(L)'
;GFIALAGVAVEIGVIMLVYLNQSYVKMTDDFKQKHELPTIESLRLAVLNGAGMRVRPIMMTAATIVFGLLPILYGTGTGSEVMSRIAAPMVGGMISAVLLTLLIVPATYYLWRSNGIRKNLKLRSSELKTEGIK
;
A
#
# COMPACT_ATOMS: atom_id res chain seq x y z
N GLY A 1 -20.49 2.93 11.15
CA GLY A 1 -20.88 2.51 9.79
C GLY A 1 -19.93 3.09 8.74
N PHE A 2 -20.37 3.14 7.49
CA PHE A 2 -19.52 3.37 6.31
C PHE A 2 -18.64 4.64 6.32
N ILE A 3 -19.12 5.77 6.87
CA ILE A 3 -18.37 7.04 6.87
C ILE A 3 -17.05 6.92 7.66
N ALA A 4 -17.11 6.32 8.86
CA ALA A 4 -15.90 6.08 9.66
C ALA A 4 -14.92 5.13 8.96
N LEU A 5 -15.47 4.12 8.25
CA LEU A 5 -14.70 3.16 7.48
C LEU A 5 -13.97 3.82 6.30
N ALA A 6 -14.61 4.74 5.60
CA ALA A 6 -13.98 5.50 4.51
C ALA A 6 -12.76 6.30 5.00
N GLY A 7 -12.84 6.92 6.18
CA GLY A 7 -11.71 7.60 6.82
C GLY A 7 -10.53 6.65 7.09
N VAL A 8 -10.80 5.52 7.76
CA VAL A 8 -9.78 4.50 8.09
C VAL A 8 -9.18 3.87 6.81
N ALA A 9 -9.97 3.65 5.76
CA ALA A 9 -9.48 3.13 4.49
C ALA A 9 -8.54 4.12 3.78
N VAL A 10 -8.85 5.42 3.82
CA VAL A 10 -7.96 6.48 3.30
C VAL A 10 -6.67 6.57 4.12
N GLU A 11 -6.75 6.54 5.45
CA GLU A 11 -5.59 6.53 6.35
C GLU A 11 -4.62 5.39 6.01
N ILE A 12 -5.14 4.16 5.93
CA ILE A 12 -4.37 2.95 5.63
C ILE A 12 -3.79 2.98 4.21
N GLY A 13 -4.55 3.49 3.24
CA GLY A 13 -4.07 3.71 1.87
C GLY A 13 -2.90 4.70 1.78
N VAL A 14 -3.01 5.85 2.46
CA VAL A 14 -1.95 6.87 2.51
C VAL A 14 -0.72 6.33 3.25
N ILE A 15 -0.89 5.64 4.38
CA ILE A 15 0.22 5.02 5.13
C ILE A 15 0.95 3.99 4.27
N MET A 16 0.23 3.16 3.50
CA MET A 16 0.85 2.22 2.55
C MET A 16 1.65 2.96 1.47
N LEU A 17 1.07 3.98 0.83
CA LEU A 17 1.70 4.73 -0.25
C LEU A 17 2.97 5.47 0.23
N VAL A 18 2.95 6.08 1.42
CA VAL A 18 4.11 6.71 2.06
C VAL A 18 5.24 5.69 2.28
N TYR A 19 4.94 4.48 2.77
CA TYR A 19 5.97 3.45 2.99
C TYR A 19 6.54 2.88 1.69
N LEU A 20 5.71 2.69 0.65
CA LEU A 20 6.17 2.29 -0.69
C LEU A 20 7.06 3.36 -1.32
N ASN A 21 6.74 4.65 -1.11
CA ASN A 21 7.59 5.74 -1.55
C ASN A 21 8.90 5.80 -0.75
N GLN A 22 8.88 5.54 0.57
CA GLN A 22 10.10 5.46 1.38
C GLN A 22 11.02 4.31 0.97
N SER A 23 10.48 3.11 0.66
CA SER A 23 11.32 2.00 0.18
C SER A 23 11.86 2.24 -1.23
N TYR A 24 11.06 2.88 -2.10
CA TYR A 24 11.53 3.32 -3.42
C TYR A 24 12.64 4.39 -3.34
N VAL A 25 12.48 5.41 -2.49
CA VAL A 25 13.47 6.49 -2.33
C VAL A 25 14.80 5.92 -1.85
N LYS A 26 14.79 5.11 -0.78
CA LYS A 26 15.97 4.40 -0.29
C LYS A 26 16.68 3.63 -1.40
N MET A 27 15.94 2.79 -2.14
CA MET A 27 16.47 2.09 -3.30
C MET A 27 17.14 3.07 -4.29
N THR A 28 16.48 4.16 -4.70
CA THR A 28 17.12 5.08 -5.65
C THR A 28 18.35 5.78 -5.11
N ASP A 29 18.44 6.04 -3.80
CA ASP A 29 19.60 6.67 -3.19
C ASP A 29 20.76 5.69 -2.99
N ASP A 30 20.48 4.40 -2.75
CA ASP A 30 21.46 3.32 -2.78
C ASP A 30 22.05 3.14 -4.19
N PHE A 31 21.20 3.14 -5.22
CA PHE A 31 21.63 3.03 -6.63
C PHE A 31 22.43 4.26 -7.10
N LYS A 32 22.04 5.48 -6.70
CA LYS A 32 22.82 6.72 -6.97
C LYS A 32 24.23 6.64 -6.38
N GLN A 33 24.36 6.23 -5.12
CA GLN A 33 25.66 6.12 -4.43
C GLN A 33 26.61 5.12 -5.11
N LYS A 34 26.06 4.06 -5.72
CA LYS A 34 26.83 3.06 -6.49
C LYS A 34 27.06 3.45 -7.95
N HIS A 35 26.51 4.56 -8.42
CA HIS A 35 26.43 4.93 -9.84
C HIS A 35 25.72 3.88 -10.73
N GLU A 36 24.93 2.98 -10.13
CA GLU A 36 24.22 1.89 -10.80
C GLU A 36 22.84 2.33 -11.32
N LEU A 37 22.29 1.57 -12.28
CA LEU A 37 20.94 1.82 -12.81
C LEU A 37 19.86 0.98 -12.10
N PRO A 38 18.76 1.59 -11.62
CA PRO A 38 17.68 0.87 -10.94
C PRO A 38 16.96 -0.08 -11.90
N THR A 39 17.04 -1.38 -11.60
CA THR A 39 16.48 -2.47 -12.41
C THR A 39 15.05 -2.84 -11.95
N ILE A 40 14.27 -3.45 -12.84
CA ILE A 40 12.87 -3.88 -12.55
C ILE A 40 12.81 -4.86 -11.37
N GLU A 41 13.81 -5.74 -11.23
CA GLU A 41 13.93 -6.68 -10.11
C GLU A 41 14.17 -5.97 -8.77
N SER A 42 15.10 -5.01 -8.72
CA SER A 42 15.30 -4.17 -7.53
C SER A 42 14.05 -3.37 -7.16
N LEU A 43 13.28 -2.87 -8.15
CA LEU A 43 11.97 -2.24 -7.89
C LEU A 43 10.98 -3.23 -7.25
N ARG A 44 10.94 -4.48 -7.74
CA ARG A 44 10.09 -5.54 -7.16
C ARG A 44 10.47 -5.82 -5.70
N LEU A 45 11.77 -5.94 -5.41
CA LEU A 45 12.29 -6.13 -4.05
C LEU A 45 11.97 -4.93 -3.13
N ALA A 46 12.15 -3.70 -3.61
CA ALA A 46 11.83 -2.49 -2.84
C ALA A 46 10.33 -2.38 -2.53
N VAL A 47 9.45 -2.73 -3.47
CA VAL A 47 7.99 -2.76 -3.25
C VAL A 47 7.60 -3.87 -2.27
N LEU A 48 8.15 -5.09 -2.41
CA LEU A 48 7.90 -6.20 -1.48
C LEU A 48 8.33 -5.86 -0.04
N ASN A 49 9.52 -5.31 0.14
CA ASN A 49 10.03 -4.90 1.45
C ASN A 49 9.19 -3.74 2.04
N GLY A 50 8.82 -2.75 1.22
CA GLY A 50 7.97 -1.63 1.63
C GLY A 50 6.59 -2.07 2.11
N ALA A 51 5.94 -2.96 1.34
CA ALA A 51 4.64 -3.53 1.69
C ALA A 51 4.72 -4.45 2.92
N GLY A 52 5.74 -5.31 3.00
CA GLY A 52 5.95 -6.22 4.14
C GLY A 52 6.07 -5.49 5.48
N MET A 53 6.79 -4.35 5.51
CA MET A 53 6.89 -3.48 6.69
C MET A 53 5.55 -2.83 7.10
N ARG A 54 4.56 -2.76 6.19
CA ARG A 54 3.22 -2.20 6.48
C ARG A 54 2.22 -3.22 7.02
N VAL A 55 2.41 -4.52 6.79
CA VAL A 55 1.47 -5.56 7.23
C VAL A 55 1.25 -5.51 8.75
N ARG A 56 2.32 -5.38 9.55
CA ARG A 56 2.23 -5.34 11.02
C ARG A 56 1.39 -4.15 11.53
N PRO A 57 1.67 -2.88 11.18
CA PRO A 57 0.80 -1.74 11.53
C PRO A 57 -0.66 -1.89 11.08
N ILE A 58 -0.90 -2.35 9.84
CA ILE A 58 -2.26 -2.44 9.29
C ILE A 58 -3.07 -3.54 10.00
N MET A 59 -2.44 -4.69 10.29
CA MET A 59 -3.08 -5.75 11.06
C MET A 59 -3.32 -5.36 12.52
N MET A 60 -2.48 -4.51 13.11
CA MET A 60 -2.68 -3.98 14.47
C MET A 60 -3.97 -3.13 14.55
N THR A 61 -4.13 -2.12 13.68
CA THR A 61 -5.34 -1.27 13.69
C THR A 61 -6.59 -2.06 13.31
N ALA A 62 -6.48 -2.99 12.35
CA ALA A 62 -7.56 -3.91 11.99
C ALA A 62 -8.02 -4.77 13.17
N ALA A 63 -7.08 -5.41 13.86
CA ALA A 63 -7.38 -6.23 15.04
C ALA A 63 -8.04 -5.39 16.14
N THR A 64 -7.50 -4.20 16.47
CA THR A 64 -8.08 -3.31 17.48
C THR A 64 -9.52 -2.91 17.15
N ILE A 65 -9.81 -2.55 15.89
CA ILE A 65 -11.17 -2.19 15.46
C ILE A 65 -12.11 -3.39 15.52
N VAL A 66 -11.68 -4.56 15.05
CA VAL A 66 -12.52 -5.78 15.08
C VAL A 66 -12.80 -6.21 16.52
N PHE A 67 -11.76 -6.42 17.34
CA PHE A 67 -11.92 -6.84 18.74
C PHE A 67 -12.71 -5.84 19.59
N GLY A 68 -12.53 -4.53 19.37
CA GLY A 68 -13.31 -3.50 20.06
C GLY A 68 -14.80 -3.48 19.68
N LEU A 69 -15.15 -3.98 18.49
CA LEU A 69 -16.54 -4.06 18.02
C LEU A 69 -17.22 -5.42 18.29
N LEU A 70 -16.47 -6.51 18.54
CA LEU A 70 -17.08 -7.83 18.81
C LEU A 70 -18.13 -7.81 19.96
N PRO A 71 -17.91 -7.16 21.11
CA PRO A 71 -18.92 -7.11 22.18
C PRO A 71 -20.22 -6.41 21.76
N ILE A 72 -20.12 -5.42 20.86
CA ILE A 72 -21.26 -4.67 20.33
C ILE A 72 -22.04 -5.50 19.30
N LEU A 73 -21.40 -6.44 18.61
CA LEU A 73 -22.06 -7.35 17.67
C LEU A 73 -22.78 -8.51 18.37
N TYR A 74 -22.25 -9.01 19.50
CA TYR A 74 -22.83 -10.14 20.24
C TYR A 74 -23.74 -9.75 21.41
N GLY A 75 -23.72 -8.49 21.86
CA GLY A 75 -24.54 -8.04 22.99
C GLY A 75 -26.04 -8.07 22.69
N THR A 76 -26.82 -8.82 23.47
CA THR A 76 -28.29 -8.88 23.35
C THR A 76 -28.96 -8.01 24.42
N GLY A 77 -29.14 -6.73 24.13
CA GLY A 77 -29.74 -5.75 25.06
C GLY A 77 -30.41 -4.58 24.35
N THR A 78 -31.12 -3.75 25.11
CA THR A 78 -31.81 -2.55 24.59
C THR A 78 -30.83 -1.60 23.89
N GLY A 79 -31.20 -1.13 22.70
CA GLY A 79 -30.33 -0.29 21.85
C GLY A 79 -29.24 -1.05 21.06
N SER A 80 -28.93 -2.31 21.39
CA SER A 80 -27.90 -3.08 20.69
C SER A 80 -28.20 -3.25 19.20
N GLU A 81 -29.47 -3.43 18.82
CA GLU A 81 -29.85 -3.57 17.42
C GLU A 81 -29.41 -2.36 16.56
N VAL A 82 -29.48 -1.15 17.11
CA VAL A 82 -29.01 0.08 16.45
C VAL A 82 -27.48 0.11 16.38
N MET A 83 -26.81 -0.24 17.48
CA MET A 83 -25.34 -0.26 17.55
C MET A 83 -24.71 -1.32 16.63
N SER A 84 -25.31 -2.51 16.57
CA SER A 84 -24.87 -3.60 15.68
C SER A 84 -25.05 -3.23 14.20
N ARG A 85 -26.16 -2.58 13.82
CA ARG A 85 -26.36 -1.99 12.47
C ARG A 85 -25.27 -0.96 12.11
N ILE A 86 -24.68 -0.27 13.09
CA ILE A 86 -23.57 0.68 12.89
C ILE A 86 -22.21 -0.03 12.81
N ALA A 87 -22.00 -1.08 13.62
CA ALA A 87 -20.73 -1.79 13.79
C ALA A 87 -20.47 -2.89 12.75
N ALA A 88 -21.50 -3.66 12.37
CA ALA A 88 -21.37 -4.77 11.41
C ALA A 88 -20.75 -4.38 10.06
N PRO A 89 -21.20 -3.29 9.38
CA PRO A 89 -20.54 -2.84 8.16
C PRO A 89 -19.11 -2.32 8.39
N MET A 90 -18.77 -1.83 9.60
CA MET A 90 -17.40 -1.45 9.92
C MET A 90 -16.49 -2.68 10.00
N VAL A 91 -16.89 -3.75 10.71
CA VAL A 91 -16.08 -4.97 10.82
C VAL A 91 -15.87 -5.64 9.45
N GLY A 92 -16.95 -5.89 8.69
CA GLY A 92 -16.85 -6.55 7.40
C GLY A 92 -16.08 -5.74 6.36
N GLY A 93 -16.33 -4.43 6.29
CA GLY A 93 -15.63 -3.55 5.37
C GLY A 93 -14.19 -3.23 5.81
N MET A 94 -13.86 -3.29 7.10
CA MET A 94 -12.47 -3.14 7.59
C MET A 94 -11.60 -4.30 7.11
N ILE A 95 -12.08 -5.54 7.24
CA ILE A 95 -11.40 -6.73 6.71
C ILE A 95 -11.22 -6.60 5.19
N SER A 96 -12.28 -6.18 4.50
CA SER A 96 -12.25 -5.95 3.05
C SER A 96 -11.23 -4.87 2.64
N ALA A 97 -11.19 -3.74 3.35
CA ALA A 97 -10.29 -2.62 3.09
C ALA A 97 -8.82 -2.99 3.34
N VAL A 98 -8.53 -3.79 4.36
CA VAL A 98 -7.18 -4.32 4.63
C VAL A 98 -6.71 -5.20 3.47
N LEU A 99 -7.54 -6.15 3.02
CA LEU A 99 -7.21 -7.02 1.89
C LEU A 99 -7.04 -6.23 0.58
N LEU A 100 -7.96 -5.31 0.29
CA LEU A 100 -7.90 -4.45 -0.89
C LEU A 100 -6.64 -3.56 -0.88
N THR A 101 -6.29 -2.92 0.24
CA THR A 101 -5.10 -2.07 0.31
C THR A 101 -3.80 -2.88 0.26
N LEU A 102 -3.73 -4.04 0.92
CA LEU A 102 -2.54 -4.90 0.89
C LEU A 102 -2.27 -5.51 -0.50
N LEU A 103 -3.29 -5.64 -1.35
CA LEU A 103 -3.15 -6.19 -2.70
C LEU A 103 -3.07 -5.10 -3.78
N ILE A 104 -4.06 -4.20 -3.84
CA ILE A 104 -4.22 -3.24 -4.95
C ILE A 104 -3.15 -2.15 -4.89
N VAL A 105 -2.93 -1.52 -3.74
CA VAL A 105 -2.00 -0.38 -3.65
C VAL A 105 -0.56 -0.74 -4.05
N PRO A 106 0.08 -1.81 -3.54
CA PRO A 106 1.42 -2.18 -3.99
C PRO A 106 1.46 -2.68 -5.44
N ALA A 107 0.42 -3.36 -5.94
CA ALA A 107 0.34 -3.79 -7.33
C ALA A 107 0.24 -2.59 -8.31
N THR A 108 -0.63 -1.62 -8.01
CA THR A 108 -0.78 -0.38 -8.78
C THR A 108 0.48 0.47 -8.72
N TYR A 109 1.10 0.62 -7.55
CA TYR A 109 2.37 1.35 -7.38
C TYR A 109 3.50 0.70 -8.20
N TYR A 110 3.64 -0.63 -8.14
CA TYR A 110 4.60 -1.37 -8.94
C TYR A 110 4.40 -1.18 -10.44
N LEU A 111 3.15 -1.31 -10.94
CA LEU A 111 2.83 -1.13 -12.36
C LEU A 111 3.16 0.28 -12.85
N TRP A 112 2.73 1.30 -12.11
CA TRP A 112 3.01 2.70 -12.41
C TRP A 112 4.52 2.99 -12.45
N ARG A 113 5.27 2.49 -11.45
CA ARG A 113 6.71 2.77 -11.34
C ARG A 113 7.55 1.95 -12.33
N SER A 114 7.14 0.71 -12.65
CA SER A 114 7.76 -0.15 -13.67
C SER A 114 7.68 0.48 -15.06
N ASN A 115 6.52 1.05 -15.43
CA ASN A 115 6.36 1.79 -16.68
C ASN A 115 7.29 3.04 -16.73
N GLY A 116 7.48 3.72 -15.61
CA GLY A 116 8.43 4.82 -15.46
C GLY A 116 9.89 4.40 -15.73
N ILE A 117 10.37 3.32 -15.11
CA ILE A 117 11.73 2.80 -15.32
C ILE A 117 11.92 2.35 -16.79
N ARG A 118 10.96 1.61 -17.35
CA ARG A 118 10.99 1.15 -18.75
C ARG A 118 11.11 2.30 -19.75
N LYS A 119 10.43 3.43 -19.52
CA LYS A 119 10.52 4.62 -20.39
C LYS A 119 11.92 5.24 -20.34
N ASN A 120 12.52 5.38 -19.16
CA ASN A 120 13.86 5.96 -18.99
C ASN A 120 14.96 5.10 -19.65
N LEU A 121 14.90 3.78 -19.47
CA LEU A 121 15.83 2.85 -20.14
C LEU A 121 15.76 2.97 -21.67
N LYS A 122 14.54 3.05 -22.23
CA LYS A 122 14.36 3.19 -23.68
C LYS A 122 14.93 4.51 -24.21
N LEU A 123 14.69 5.63 -23.52
CA LEU A 123 15.21 6.94 -23.90
C LEU A 123 16.75 6.97 -23.94
N ARG A 124 17.41 6.49 -22.89
CA ARG A 124 18.89 6.53 -22.83
C ARG A 124 19.57 5.55 -23.79
N SER A 125 18.88 4.48 -24.19
CA SER A 125 19.33 3.60 -25.28
C SER A 125 19.27 4.25 -26.67
N SER A 126 18.40 5.25 -26.89
CA SER A 126 18.42 6.07 -28.12
C SER A 126 19.50 7.15 -28.09
N GLU A 127 19.81 7.73 -26.93
CA GLU A 127 20.90 8.71 -26.79
C GLU A 127 22.27 8.08 -27.10
N LEU A 128 22.61 6.96 -26.44
CA LEU A 128 23.84 6.20 -26.70
C LEU A 128 23.99 5.77 -28.16
N LYS A 129 22.89 5.41 -28.83
CA LYS A 129 22.89 5.04 -30.25
C LYS A 129 23.02 6.24 -31.20
N THR A 130 22.83 7.47 -30.70
CA THR A 130 23.01 8.71 -31.47
C THR A 130 24.39 9.31 -31.27
N GLU A 131 24.99 9.15 -30.09
CA GLU A 131 26.38 9.54 -29.84
C GLU A 131 27.37 8.63 -30.58
N GLY A 132 27.16 7.30 -30.58
CA GLY A 132 28.00 6.32 -31.29
C GLY A 132 27.89 6.31 -32.82
N ILE A 133 27.44 7.41 -33.44
CA ILE A 133 27.35 7.64 -34.90
C ILE A 133 28.19 8.88 -35.31
N LYS A 134 28.95 9.46 -34.38
CA LYS A 134 29.92 10.55 -34.61
C LYS A 134 31.35 10.09 -34.36
#